data_AF-A0A8J5H0F4-F1
#
_entry.id   AF-A0A8J5H0F4-F1
#
_cell.length_a   1.000
_cell.length_b   1.000
_cell.length_c   1.000
_cell.angle_alpha   90.00
_cell.angle_beta   90.00
_cell.angle_gamma   90.00
#
_symmetry.space_group_name_H-M   'P 1'
#
loop_
_entity.id
_entity.type
_entity.pdbx_description
1 polymer ?
#
loop_
_entity_poly.entity_id
_entity_poly.type
_entity_poly.pdbx_seq_one_letter_code
_entity_poly.pdbx_strand_id
1 'polypeptide(L)'
;MQRRRREPMEQALQTKLTIIDHKEESKTEGSQENGGGHDDLIMTGSSPQMIKSFKEAMTKAFYMTDMGLMSYFLGFEVKQGVDGIFMTKEQYAKEVLKRFRMDDCNPVNTPVDCGTKLSKSDEGKTVDPTCFKSLVGSLRYLTCTRPNILYGVGLVSRFMEEPKETHWKAAKRILHYVRGDTMIENSSLINGQTLTSTGDIFQLGFFRLDGNSSAKGYLGIWYCNFTPQEGIVVWIANRNMSVSTSMASFNFTSDGNLILFEEDKIVWSTGTRSTELNSARLQLLDSGNLVLNDNNSILWQSFEDSNDSATYLPGMKLGFDNRTNTSWREVSWKTPTDPSPGDYIQMIRDLPIPDLVFFNGSAKYHRGGLWNGNWFVGHPLMASSQLANSINVTFVSNENESYIMNNYTASPTPVLTRSVMWANGTFQRWSLDSGGKREWQLLWSIPADECDTYNHCGRNRVCTNKYFAVECQCLDGFVNITENGREAGCERKKPLNCSSNQFSKVQNVKVPDTENATPRGNMSLDDCKNLCLNDCSCVAYAVISGSYGCITWLGDLLDLRTFVDEGDDLYVRLTGR
;
A
#
# COMPACT_ATOMS: atom_id res chain seq x y z
N MET A 1 25.63 -16.84 6.64
CA MET A 1 26.32 -15.91 5.72
C MET A 1 26.58 -14.60 6.45
N GLN A 2 27.83 -14.14 6.47
CA GLN A 2 28.29 -12.99 7.29
C GLN A 2 27.54 -11.71 6.93
N ARG A 3 26.90 -11.10 7.94
CA ARG A 3 26.42 -9.70 7.92
C ARG A 3 27.64 -8.77 7.85
N ARG A 4 27.88 -8.15 6.70
CA ARG A 4 28.69 -6.91 6.65
C ARG A 4 27.79 -5.75 7.07
N ARG A 5 28.27 -4.96 8.03
CA ARG A 5 27.70 -3.65 8.39
C ARG A 5 27.66 -2.79 7.12
N ARG A 6 26.52 -2.15 6.85
CA ARG A 6 26.44 -1.06 5.85
C ARG A 6 27.16 0.14 6.45
N GLU A 7 28.35 0.44 5.93
CA GLU A 7 28.95 1.76 6.10
C GLU A 7 28.17 2.79 5.27
N PRO A 8 28.18 4.09 5.65
CA PRO A 8 27.62 5.15 4.83
C PRO A 8 28.32 5.15 3.46
N MET A 9 27.55 5.15 2.38
CA MET A 9 28.09 5.22 1.02
C MET A 9 28.84 6.53 0.83
N GLU A 10 30.18 6.48 0.82
CA GLU A 10 30.99 7.56 0.25
C GLU A 10 30.68 7.67 -1.25
N GLN A 11 30.47 8.90 -1.70
CA GLN A 11 29.97 9.24 -3.04
C GLN A 11 30.86 8.64 -4.14
N ALA A 12 30.33 7.70 -4.93
CA ALA A 12 31.01 7.18 -6.10
C ALA A 12 30.95 8.20 -7.24
N LEU A 13 32.11 8.71 -7.69
CA LEU A 13 32.21 9.65 -8.80
C LEU A 13 32.65 8.90 -10.07
N GLN A 14 32.01 9.18 -11.22
CA GLN A 14 32.49 8.75 -12.53
C GLN A 14 33.04 9.92 -13.33
N THR A 15 34.32 9.83 -13.67
CA THR A 15 35.01 10.85 -14.47
C THR A 15 35.52 10.26 -15.77
N LYS A 16 35.59 11.09 -16.81
CA LYS A 16 36.03 10.68 -18.14
C LYS A 16 37.33 11.40 -18.52
N LEU A 17 38.36 10.64 -18.88
CA LEU A 17 39.58 11.14 -19.52
C LEU A 17 39.57 10.70 -20.98
N THR A 18 39.94 11.59 -21.91
CA THR A 18 40.08 11.23 -23.33
C THR A 18 41.55 11.33 -23.71
N ILE A 19 42.12 10.24 -24.26
CA ILE A 19 43.49 10.22 -24.78
C ILE A 19 43.50 10.93 -26.14
N ILE A 20 44.48 11.81 -26.33
CA ILE A 20 44.73 12.48 -27.60
C ILE A 20 46.03 11.90 -28.18
N ASP A 21 45.91 11.07 -29.21
CA ASP A 21 47.08 10.59 -29.94
C ASP A 21 47.63 11.72 -30.83
N HIS A 22 48.83 12.19 -30.52
CA HIS A 22 49.61 13.02 -31.43
C HIS A 22 50.28 12.11 -32.46
N LYS A 23 49.74 12.04 -33.68
CA LYS A 23 50.54 11.64 -34.85
C LYS A 23 51.55 12.75 -35.12
N GLU A 24 52.78 12.61 -34.60
CA GLU A 24 53.93 13.34 -35.13
C GLU A 24 54.24 12.85 -36.55
N GLU A 25 54.47 13.82 -37.44
CA GLU A 25 54.66 13.65 -38.87
C GLU A 25 55.90 12.78 -39.19
N SER A 26 55.70 11.69 -39.93
CA SER A 26 56.66 11.27 -40.95
C SER A 26 55.94 11.25 -42.30
N LYS A 27 56.07 12.35 -43.04
CA LYS A 27 55.67 12.42 -44.46
C LYS A 27 56.50 11.42 -45.27
N THR A 28 55.83 10.41 -45.80
CA THR A 28 56.15 9.85 -47.12
C THR A 28 54.85 9.38 -47.78
N GLU A 29 54.58 10.04 -48.90
CA GLU A 29 53.57 9.86 -49.96
C GLU A 29 52.48 8.76 -49.79
N GLY A 30 51.21 9.22 -49.83
CA GLY A 30 50.12 8.50 -50.51
C GLY A 30 49.20 7.62 -49.66
N SER A 31 48.32 8.22 -48.84
CA SER A 31 46.94 7.74 -48.59
C SER A 31 46.25 8.61 -47.53
N GLN A 32 45.06 9.10 -47.85
CA GLN A 32 44.21 9.89 -46.96
C GLN A 32 43.35 8.93 -46.11
N GLU A 33 43.81 8.58 -44.92
CA GLU A 33 42.96 8.00 -43.87
C GLU A 33 42.97 8.91 -42.64
N ASN A 34 41.94 9.74 -42.53
CA ASN A 34 41.61 10.47 -41.31
C ASN A 34 40.84 9.54 -40.37
N GLY A 35 41.58 8.89 -39.47
CA GLY A 35 41.03 8.19 -38.31
C GLY A 35 42.01 8.29 -37.17
N GLY A 36 42.07 9.44 -36.50
CA GLY A 36 42.70 9.53 -35.17
C GLY A 36 41.79 8.84 -34.17
N GLY A 37 42.25 7.75 -33.56
CA GLY A 37 41.51 7.07 -32.49
C GLY A 37 41.49 7.95 -31.24
N HIS A 38 40.30 8.30 -30.75
CA HIS A 38 40.10 8.88 -29.43
C HIS A 38 39.62 7.76 -28.51
N ASP A 39 40.52 7.25 -27.66
CA ASP A 39 40.14 6.26 -26.66
C ASP A 39 39.69 6.97 -25.38
N ASP A 40 38.49 6.61 -24.93
CA ASP A 40 37.87 7.13 -23.72
C ASP A 40 38.15 6.21 -22.53
N LEU A 41 38.78 6.75 -21.48
CA LEU A 41 38.97 6.06 -20.21
C LEU A 41 37.91 6.49 -19.20
N ILE A 42 37.04 5.56 -18.82
CA ILE A 42 36.10 5.76 -17.73
C ILE A 42 36.77 5.36 -16.42
N MET A 43 36.69 6.24 -15.44
CA MET A 43 37.18 5.97 -14.10
C MET A 43 36.05 6.10 -13.09
N THR A 44 36.00 5.17 -12.14
CA THR A 44 35.02 5.15 -11.06
C THR A 44 35.75 5.01 -9.73
N GLY A 45 35.32 5.71 -8.69
CA GLY A 45 35.93 5.59 -7.36
C GLY A 45 35.10 6.27 -6.28
N SER A 46 35.20 5.75 -5.06
CA SER A 46 34.52 6.29 -3.87
C SER A 46 35.33 7.38 -3.15
N SER A 47 36.62 7.53 -3.47
CA SER A 47 37.50 8.56 -2.90
C SER A 47 37.85 9.63 -3.94
N PRO A 48 37.40 10.88 -3.75
CA PRO A 48 37.77 11.99 -4.62
C PRO A 48 39.28 12.23 -4.69
N GLN A 49 40.00 12.02 -3.58
CA GLN A 49 41.45 12.17 -3.51
C GLN A 49 42.17 11.11 -4.35
N MET A 50 41.68 9.87 -4.35
CA MET A 50 42.24 8.79 -5.16
C MET A 50 41.99 9.03 -6.65
N ILE A 51 40.77 9.46 -7.03
CA ILE A 51 40.44 9.83 -8.41
C ILE A 51 41.36 10.95 -8.89
N LYS A 52 41.55 11.99 -8.07
CA LYS A 52 42.43 13.11 -8.40
C LYS A 52 43.89 12.65 -8.59
N SER A 53 44.40 11.83 -7.67
CA SER A 53 45.78 11.32 -7.73
C SER A 53 46.00 10.46 -8.98
N PHE A 54 45.02 9.62 -9.34
CA PHE A 54 45.09 8.80 -10.55
C PHE A 54 45.01 9.64 -11.81
N LYS A 55 44.14 10.66 -11.86
CA LYS A 55 44.07 11.62 -12.98
C LYS A 55 45.44 12.26 -13.21
N GLU A 56 46.07 12.77 -12.16
CA GLU A 56 47.39 13.37 -12.23
C GLU A 56 48.48 12.38 -12.72
N ALA A 57 48.41 11.11 -12.31
CA ALA A 57 49.35 10.09 -12.77
C ALA A 57 49.15 9.75 -14.26
N MET A 58 47.90 9.64 -14.71
CA MET A 58 47.57 9.32 -16.10
C MET A 58 47.92 10.47 -17.05
N THR A 59 47.60 11.72 -16.70
CA THR A 59 47.97 12.90 -17.49
C THR A 59 49.50 13.12 -17.57
N LYS A 60 50.28 12.57 -16.63
CA LYS A 60 51.76 12.56 -16.73
C LYS A 60 52.27 11.49 -17.69
N ALA A 61 51.60 10.35 -17.78
CA ALA A 61 52.02 9.22 -18.59
C ALA A 61 51.55 9.30 -20.06
N PHE A 62 50.40 9.93 -20.29
CA PHE A 62 49.76 10.04 -21.60
C PHE A 62 49.31 11.48 -21.86
N TYR A 63 49.21 11.86 -23.14
CA TYR A 63 48.61 13.13 -23.52
C TYR A 63 47.07 12.98 -23.48
N MET A 64 46.43 13.57 -22.47
CA MET A 64 45.01 13.36 -22.17
C MET A 64 44.32 14.66 -21.76
N THR A 65 43.02 14.75 -22.04
CA THR A 65 42.14 15.83 -21.56
C THR A 65 41.18 15.31 -20.51
N ASP A 66 41.06 16.04 -19.39
CA ASP A 66 40.04 15.78 -18.38
C ASP A 66 38.71 16.42 -18.77
N MET A 67 37.70 15.59 -19.01
CA MET A 67 36.35 16.04 -19.38
C MET A 67 35.46 16.25 -18.16
N GLY A 68 36.00 16.08 -16.95
CA GLY A 68 35.26 16.25 -15.71
C GLY A 68 34.33 15.08 -15.42
N LEU A 69 33.19 15.39 -14.78
CA LEU A 69 32.14 14.40 -14.53
C LEU A 69 31.52 13.95 -15.86
N MET A 70 31.44 12.64 -16.05
CA MET A 70 30.83 12.04 -17.23
C MET A 70 29.36 12.44 -17.33
N SER A 71 29.01 13.17 -18.40
CA SER A 71 27.64 13.57 -18.73
C SER A 71 27.04 12.74 -19.87
N TYR A 72 27.88 12.11 -20.69
CA TYR A 72 27.47 11.22 -21.79
C TYR A 72 28.44 10.06 -21.99
N PHE A 73 27.91 8.86 -22.23
CA PHE A 73 28.70 7.67 -22.57
C PHE A 73 27.94 6.75 -23.51
N LEU A 74 28.54 6.38 -24.66
CA LEU A 74 27.93 5.51 -25.68
C LEU A 74 26.49 5.90 -26.06
N GLY A 75 26.18 7.20 -26.12
CA GLY A 75 24.83 7.70 -26.44
C GLY A 75 23.81 7.57 -25.30
N PHE A 76 24.26 7.30 -24.08
CA PHE A 76 23.49 7.48 -22.84
C PHE A 76 23.87 8.82 -22.21
N GLU A 77 22.88 9.53 -21.71
CA GLU A 77 23.05 10.65 -20.79
C GLU A 77 23.36 10.12 -19.40
N VAL A 78 24.27 10.76 -18.68
CA VAL A 78 24.71 10.33 -17.35
C VAL A 78 24.51 11.50 -16.39
N LYS A 79 23.57 11.36 -15.45
CA LYS A 79 23.29 12.33 -14.38
C LYS A 79 23.93 11.82 -13.10
N GLN A 80 24.88 12.59 -12.56
CA GLN A 80 25.62 12.22 -11.35
C GLN A 80 25.23 13.17 -10.21
N GLY A 81 24.75 12.62 -9.10
CA GLY A 81 24.28 13.37 -7.94
C GLY A 81 24.82 12.80 -6.62
N VAL A 82 24.32 13.34 -5.50
CA VAL A 82 24.66 12.86 -4.14
C VAL A 82 24.18 11.43 -3.89
N ASP A 83 23.09 11.01 -4.54
CA ASP A 83 22.48 9.69 -4.36
C ASP A 83 22.97 8.61 -5.34
N GLY A 84 23.91 8.94 -6.23
CA GLY A 84 24.51 8.00 -7.19
C GLY A 84 24.54 8.48 -8.64
N ILE A 85 24.65 7.52 -9.55
CA ILE A 85 24.84 7.74 -10.99
C ILE A 85 23.65 7.16 -11.74
N PHE A 86 22.95 8.00 -12.49
CA PHE A 86 21.77 7.65 -13.26
C PHE A 86 22.06 7.75 -14.75
N MET A 87 21.66 6.74 -15.52
CA MET A 87 21.80 6.75 -16.98
C MET A 87 20.44 6.90 -17.64
N THR A 88 20.29 7.89 -18.53
CA THR A 88 19.06 8.18 -19.26
C THR A 88 19.30 8.18 -20.78
N LYS A 89 18.22 8.05 -21.55
CA LYS A 89 18.21 8.14 -23.02
C LYS A 89 17.06 9.02 -23.48
N GLU A 90 16.81 10.11 -22.76
CA GLU A 90 15.62 10.92 -22.96
C GLU A 90 15.66 11.64 -24.31
N GLN A 91 16.81 12.22 -24.67
CA GLN A 91 17.00 12.86 -25.97
C GLN A 91 16.84 11.85 -27.11
N TYR A 92 17.39 10.64 -26.96
CA TYR A 92 17.23 9.58 -27.94
C TYR A 92 15.75 9.17 -28.10
N ALA A 93 14.99 9.07 -27.02
CA ALA A 93 13.55 8.80 -27.10
C ALA A 93 12.81 9.90 -27.90
N LYS A 94 13.13 11.18 -27.66
CA LYS A 94 12.57 12.33 -28.41
C LYS A 94 12.93 12.27 -29.90
N GLU A 95 14.18 11.92 -30.23
CA GLU A 95 14.63 11.77 -31.62
C GLU A 95 13.93 10.60 -32.33
N VAL A 96 13.74 9.47 -31.65
CA VAL A 96 12.99 8.32 -32.19
C VAL A 96 11.54 8.71 -32.47
N LEU A 97 10.88 9.43 -31.55
CA LEU A 97 9.51 9.91 -31.76
C LEU A 97 9.41 10.81 -33.01
N LYS A 98 10.30 11.80 -33.15
CA LYS A 98 10.36 12.68 -34.33
C LYS A 98 10.62 11.90 -35.62
N ARG A 99 11.59 10.97 -35.60
CA ARG A 99 11.97 10.15 -36.76
C ARG A 99 10.80 9.36 -37.32
N PHE A 100 9.93 8.83 -36.46
CA PHE A 100 8.75 8.05 -36.87
C PHE A 100 7.45 8.88 -36.94
N ARG A 101 7.54 10.22 -36.81
CA ARG A 101 6.40 11.17 -36.81
C ARG A 101 5.37 10.85 -35.73
N MET A 102 5.86 10.59 -34.52
CA MET A 102 5.10 10.22 -33.32
C MET A 102 5.36 11.20 -32.16
N ASP A 103 6.00 12.33 -32.42
CA ASP A 103 6.25 13.39 -31.44
C ASP A 103 4.97 14.11 -30.99
N ASP A 104 3.97 14.23 -31.88
CA ASP A 104 2.64 14.79 -31.57
C ASP A 104 1.56 13.72 -31.38
N CYS A 105 1.95 12.47 -31.11
CA CYS A 105 0.99 11.38 -30.95
C CYS A 105 0.31 11.41 -29.56
N ASN A 106 -0.94 10.95 -29.49
CA ASN A 106 -1.65 10.82 -28.22
C ASN A 106 -0.98 9.75 -27.35
N PRO A 107 -0.53 10.05 -26.12
CA PRO A 107 0.14 9.06 -25.29
C PRO A 107 -0.79 7.89 -24.91
N VAL A 108 -0.21 6.71 -24.65
CA VAL A 108 -0.94 5.54 -24.11
C VAL A 108 -0.22 5.00 -22.88
N ASN A 109 -0.94 4.37 -21.96
CA ASN A 109 -0.40 4.00 -20.64
C ASN A 109 0.23 2.60 -20.60
N THR A 110 0.07 1.80 -21.67
CA THR A 110 0.72 0.49 -21.77
C THR A 110 1.40 0.30 -23.13
N PRO A 111 2.60 -0.32 -23.18
CA PRO A 111 3.29 -0.57 -24.44
C PRO A 111 2.57 -1.59 -25.33
N VAL A 112 1.70 -2.43 -24.77
CA VAL A 112 0.90 -3.45 -25.47
C VAL A 112 -0.51 -3.50 -24.87
N ASP A 113 -1.54 -3.71 -25.71
CA ASP A 113 -2.92 -3.88 -25.22
C ASP A 113 -3.08 -5.24 -24.52
N CYS A 114 -3.91 -5.27 -23.46
CA CYS A 114 -4.20 -6.50 -22.74
C CYS A 114 -4.84 -7.55 -23.66
N GLY A 115 -4.35 -8.79 -23.62
CA GLY A 115 -4.85 -9.88 -24.47
C GLY A 115 -4.39 -9.84 -25.93
N THR A 116 -3.49 -8.94 -26.32
CA THR A 116 -2.99 -8.85 -27.70
C THR A 116 -2.32 -10.17 -28.13
N LYS A 117 -2.85 -10.78 -29.19
CA LYS A 117 -2.24 -11.90 -29.91
C LYS A 117 -1.89 -11.45 -31.32
N LEU A 118 -0.60 -11.47 -31.67
CA LEU A 118 -0.12 -11.19 -33.02
C LEU A 118 0.15 -12.53 -33.72
N SER A 119 -0.32 -12.67 -34.97
CA SER A 119 -0.12 -13.89 -35.76
C SER A 119 0.72 -13.62 -37.01
N LYS A 120 1.52 -14.61 -37.41
CA LYS A 120 2.20 -14.58 -38.72
C LYS A 120 1.20 -14.66 -39.88
N SER A 121 0.04 -15.29 -39.65
CA SER A 121 -1.01 -15.50 -40.65
C SER A 121 -2.08 -14.40 -40.63
N ASP A 122 -1.81 -13.25 -40.03
CA ASP A 122 -2.77 -12.13 -40.01
C ASP A 122 -3.15 -11.73 -41.44
N GLU A 123 -4.45 -11.75 -41.74
CA GLU A 123 -5.01 -11.22 -42.98
C GLU A 123 -4.86 -9.70 -42.96
N GLY A 124 -3.90 -9.18 -43.72
CA GLY A 124 -3.62 -7.75 -43.75
C GLY A 124 -2.54 -7.36 -44.76
N LYS A 125 -2.49 -6.07 -45.09
CA LYS A 125 -1.47 -5.51 -45.97
C LYS A 125 -0.08 -5.68 -45.36
N THR A 126 0.88 -6.03 -46.20
CA THR A 126 2.30 -6.05 -45.82
C THR A 126 2.80 -4.63 -45.60
N VAL A 127 3.70 -4.49 -44.63
CA VAL A 127 4.40 -3.24 -44.31
C VAL A 127 5.83 -3.37 -44.82
N ASP A 128 6.47 -2.26 -45.20
CA ASP A 128 7.88 -2.27 -45.59
C ASP A 128 8.77 -2.86 -44.46
N PRO A 129 9.44 -4.00 -44.69
CA PRO A 129 10.30 -4.63 -43.69
C PRO A 129 11.45 -3.73 -43.24
N THR A 130 11.94 -2.85 -44.10
CA THR A 130 13.07 -1.96 -43.79
C THR A 130 12.69 -0.93 -42.72
N CYS A 131 11.57 -0.25 -42.93
CA CYS A 131 11.01 0.71 -41.97
C CYS A 131 10.64 0.03 -40.64
N PHE A 132 10.04 -1.17 -40.69
CA PHE A 132 9.71 -1.95 -39.50
C PHE A 132 10.95 -2.34 -38.68
N LYS A 133 11.99 -2.88 -39.32
CA LYS A 133 13.27 -3.23 -38.67
C LYS A 133 13.92 -2.01 -38.03
N SER A 134 13.89 -0.86 -38.70
CA SER A 134 14.42 0.41 -38.18
C SER A 134 13.71 0.85 -36.89
N LEU A 135 12.38 0.75 -36.86
CA LEU A 135 11.58 1.08 -35.67
C LEU A 135 11.89 0.12 -34.51
N VAL A 136 11.83 -1.19 -34.76
CA VAL A 136 12.09 -2.21 -33.74
C VAL A 136 13.51 -2.09 -33.21
N GLY A 137 14.50 -1.81 -34.06
CA GLY A 137 15.88 -1.55 -33.65
C GLY A 137 16.00 -0.34 -32.72
N SER A 138 15.30 0.75 -33.05
CA SER A 138 15.28 1.97 -32.23
C SER A 138 14.65 1.70 -30.85
N LEU A 139 13.53 0.98 -30.82
CA LEU A 139 12.87 0.59 -29.57
C LEU A 139 13.73 -0.39 -28.75
N ARG A 140 14.44 -1.31 -29.40
CA ARG A 140 15.36 -2.24 -28.73
C ARG A 140 16.55 -1.52 -28.11
N TYR A 141 16.97 -0.39 -28.65
CA TYR A 141 18.02 0.42 -28.03
C TYR A 141 17.52 1.18 -26.79
N LEU A 142 16.23 1.54 -26.76
CA LEU A 142 15.59 2.17 -25.60
C LEU A 142 15.44 1.21 -24.42
N THR A 143 15.34 -0.10 -24.63
CA THR A 143 15.15 -1.07 -23.54
C THR A 143 16.29 -1.09 -22.52
N CYS A 144 17.49 -0.63 -22.89
CA CYS A 144 18.63 -0.52 -21.98
C CYS A 144 18.37 0.41 -20.78
N THR A 145 17.53 1.44 -20.95
CA THR A 145 17.12 2.36 -19.87
C THR A 145 15.62 2.26 -19.56
N ARG A 146 14.85 1.52 -20.37
CA ARG A 146 13.40 1.38 -20.28
C ARG A 146 13.00 -0.11 -20.31
N PRO A 147 13.21 -0.86 -19.22
CA PRO A 147 12.89 -2.29 -19.19
C PRO A 147 11.39 -2.57 -19.32
N ASN A 148 10.53 -1.61 -18.96
CA ASN A 148 9.08 -1.65 -19.09
C ASN A 148 8.58 -1.90 -20.53
N ILE A 149 9.29 -1.46 -21.57
CA ILE A 149 8.88 -1.72 -22.97
C ILE A 149 9.41 -3.05 -23.52
N LEU A 150 10.27 -3.76 -22.78
CA LEU A 150 11.01 -4.92 -23.26
C LEU A 150 10.09 -6.04 -23.78
N TYR A 151 9.00 -6.32 -23.06
CA TYR A 151 8.03 -7.33 -23.48
C TYR A 151 7.39 -6.98 -24.83
N GLY A 152 6.91 -5.75 -24.98
CA GLY A 152 6.28 -5.29 -26.22
C GLY A 152 7.26 -5.31 -27.39
N VAL A 153 8.49 -4.84 -27.18
CA VAL A 153 9.56 -4.89 -28.19
C VAL A 153 9.88 -6.33 -28.56
N GLY A 154 9.97 -7.22 -27.58
CA GLY A 154 10.16 -8.65 -27.79
C GLY A 154 9.04 -9.28 -28.62
N LEU A 155 7.78 -8.89 -28.39
CA LEU A 155 6.63 -9.37 -29.13
C LEU A 155 6.68 -8.94 -30.61
N VAL A 156 6.86 -7.65 -30.89
CA VAL A 156 6.87 -7.12 -32.27
C VAL A 156 8.12 -7.54 -33.04
N SER A 157 9.24 -7.83 -32.36
CA SER A 157 10.48 -8.26 -33.00
C SER A 157 10.38 -9.59 -33.75
N ARG A 158 9.38 -10.42 -33.43
CA ARG A 158 9.16 -11.74 -34.06
C ARG A 158 8.70 -11.66 -35.52
N PHE A 159 8.30 -10.46 -35.97
CA PHE A 159 7.67 -10.24 -37.27
C PHE A 159 8.49 -9.31 -38.18
N MET A 160 9.80 -9.21 -37.94
CA MET A 160 10.69 -8.32 -38.71
C MET A 160 10.90 -8.72 -40.17
N GLU A 161 10.66 -9.98 -40.54
CA GLU A 161 10.85 -10.49 -41.91
C GLU A 161 9.69 -10.12 -42.83
N GLU A 162 8.45 -10.44 -42.41
CA GLU A 162 7.22 -10.14 -43.13
C GLU A 162 6.19 -9.41 -42.23
N PRO A 163 6.41 -8.12 -41.89
CA PRO A 163 5.51 -7.39 -41.03
C PRO A 163 4.18 -7.08 -41.75
N LYS A 164 3.09 -7.10 -40.97
CA LYS A 164 1.72 -6.76 -41.38
C LYS A 164 1.29 -5.47 -40.68
N GLU A 165 0.20 -4.87 -41.14
CA GLU A 165 -0.34 -3.65 -40.49
C GLU A 165 -0.62 -3.82 -38.99
N THR A 166 -1.05 -5.00 -38.54
CA THR A 166 -1.27 -5.32 -37.12
C THR A 166 0.01 -5.20 -36.31
N HIS A 167 1.12 -5.76 -36.82
CA HIS A 167 2.45 -5.63 -36.22
C HIS A 167 2.91 -4.17 -36.15
N TRP A 168 2.65 -3.39 -37.20
CA TRP A 168 3.01 -1.97 -37.26
C TRP A 168 2.23 -1.13 -36.26
N LYS A 169 0.92 -1.38 -36.11
CA LYS A 169 0.09 -0.74 -35.08
C LYS A 169 0.60 -1.07 -33.68
N ALA A 170 0.96 -2.33 -33.41
CA ALA A 170 1.56 -2.73 -32.15
C ALA A 170 2.91 -2.01 -31.90
N ALA A 171 3.78 -1.89 -32.90
CA ALA A 171 5.04 -1.18 -32.75
C ALA A 171 4.85 0.34 -32.53
N LYS A 172 3.89 0.97 -33.22
CA LYS A 172 3.52 2.37 -32.99
C LYS A 172 2.91 2.60 -31.61
N ARG A 173 2.15 1.64 -31.07
CA ARG A 173 1.64 1.71 -29.70
C ARG A 173 2.77 1.85 -28.68
N ILE A 174 3.87 1.12 -28.86
CA ILE A 174 5.05 1.26 -27.99
C ILE A 174 5.59 2.70 -28.04
N LEU A 175 5.58 3.35 -29.22
CA LEU A 175 5.96 4.76 -29.32
C LEU A 175 4.97 5.71 -28.62
N HIS A 176 3.66 5.45 -28.74
CA HIS A 176 2.66 6.18 -27.96
C HIS A 176 2.92 6.05 -26.44
N TYR A 177 3.39 4.89 -25.98
CA TYR A 177 3.77 4.69 -24.58
C TYR A 177 5.05 5.45 -24.22
N VAL A 178 6.09 5.36 -25.04
CA VAL A 178 7.34 6.12 -24.86
C VAL A 178 7.06 7.62 -24.77
N ARG A 179 6.11 8.14 -25.57
CA ARG A 179 5.66 9.54 -25.52
C ARG A 179 5.06 9.92 -24.17
N GLY A 180 4.17 9.07 -23.61
CA GLY A 180 3.56 9.29 -22.29
C GLY A 180 4.58 9.26 -21.17
N ASP A 181 5.49 8.28 -21.19
CA ASP A 181 6.55 8.10 -20.19
C ASP A 181 7.61 9.24 -20.23
N THR A 182 7.75 9.96 -21.36
CA THR A 182 8.56 11.19 -21.44
C THR A 182 7.86 12.47 -20.95
N MET A 183 6.58 12.42 -20.56
CA MET A 183 5.76 13.60 -20.22
C MET A 183 5.56 13.84 -18.71
N ILE A 184 6.11 13.00 -17.83
CA ILE A 184 5.77 13.02 -16.39
C ILE A 184 6.47 14.17 -15.62
N GLU A 185 7.19 15.06 -16.29
CA GLU A 185 7.52 16.39 -15.73
C GLU A 185 6.43 17.38 -16.17
N ASN A 186 5.58 17.84 -15.23
CA ASN A 186 4.50 18.84 -15.40
C ASN A 186 3.20 18.40 -16.12
N SER A 187 2.82 17.12 -16.15
CA SER A 187 1.58 16.67 -16.81
C SER A 187 0.35 16.59 -15.89
N SER A 188 -0.80 17.03 -16.40
CA SER A 188 -2.14 16.78 -15.86
C SER A 188 -2.71 15.43 -16.31
N LEU A 189 -3.33 14.68 -15.41
CA LEU A 189 -4.19 13.54 -15.75
C LEU A 189 -5.62 14.05 -16.03
N ILE A 190 -6.20 13.70 -17.18
CA ILE A 190 -7.58 14.06 -17.55
C ILE A 190 -8.45 12.82 -17.77
N ASN A 191 -9.75 13.00 -18.00
CA ASN A 191 -10.68 11.89 -18.23
C ASN A 191 -10.21 10.93 -19.34
N GLY A 192 -10.28 9.63 -19.08
CA GLY A 192 -9.81 8.57 -19.98
C GLY A 192 -8.30 8.27 -19.89
N GLN A 193 -7.52 9.09 -19.18
CA GLN A 193 -6.13 8.79 -18.84
C GLN A 193 -6.06 8.09 -17.47
N THR A 194 -5.06 7.22 -17.31
CA THR A 194 -4.81 6.49 -16.08
C THR A 194 -3.31 6.43 -15.77
N LEU A 195 -2.97 6.36 -14.49
CA LEU A 195 -1.62 6.04 -14.03
C LEU A 195 -1.63 4.61 -13.48
N THR A 196 -0.82 3.72 -14.03
CA THR A 196 -0.80 2.29 -13.68
C THR A 196 0.45 1.95 -12.87
N SER A 197 0.31 1.04 -11.89
CA SER A 197 1.44 0.51 -11.12
C SER A 197 2.37 -0.34 -12.00
N THR A 198 3.65 -0.46 -11.64
CA THR A 198 4.66 -1.14 -12.46
C THR A 198 4.32 -2.61 -12.79
N GLY A 199 3.68 -3.32 -11.86
CA GLY A 199 3.24 -4.70 -12.00
C GLY A 199 1.82 -4.88 -12.53
N ASP A 200 1.18 -3.83 -13.07
CA ASP A 200 -0.19 -3.87 -13.62
C ASP A 200 -1.24 -4.39 -12.61
N ILE A 201 -1.08 -4.05 -11.32
CA ILE A 201 -1.99 -4.47 -10.24
C ILE A 201 -3.06 -3.40 -10.00
N PHE A 202 -2.62 -2.15 -9.87
CA PHE A 202 -3.47 -1.01 -9.56
C PHE A 202 -3.39 0.06 -10.63
N GLN A 203 -4.49 0.79 -10.82
CA GLN A 203 -4.53 1.98 -11.66
C GLN A 203 -5.30 3.11 -10.98
N LEU A 204 -4.83 4.33 -11.19
CA LEU A 204 -5.43 5.59 -10.77
C LEU A 204 -6.08 6.25 -11.98
N GLY A 205 -7.28 6.79 -11.83
CA GLY A 205 -7.91 7.60 -12.87
C GLY A 205 -9.29 8.14 -12.49
N PHE A 206 -9.92 8.78 -13.48
CA PHE A 206 -11.29 9.25 -13.34
C PHE A 206 -12.29 8.13 -13.60
N PHE A 207 -13.33 8.05 -12.76
CA PHE A 207 -14.42 7.11 -12.92
C PHE A 207 -15.76 7.72 -12.51
N ARG A 208 -16.84 7.03 -12.88
CA ARG A 208 -18.22 7.35 -12.50
C ARG A 208 -18.87 6.11 -11.91
N LEU A 209 -19.55 6.25 -10.78
CA LEU A 209 -20.10 5.12 -10.02
C LEU A 209 -21.19 4.35 -10.80
N ASP A 210 -22.13 5.06 -11.41
CA ASP A 210 -23.28 4.43 -12.08
C ASP A 210 -23.09 4.24 -13.60
N GLY A 211 -21.88 4.49 -14.13
CA GLY A 211 -21.56 4.40 -15.56
C GLY A 211 -22.27 5.43 -16.48
N ASN A 212 -23.36 6.05 -16.02
CA ASN A 212 -24.12 7.06 -16.74
C ASN A 212 -23.35 8.39 -16.86
N SER A 213 -23.60 9.14 -17.94
CA SER A 213 -22.94 10.43 -18.21
C SER A 213 -23.28 11.53 -17.19
N SER A 214 -24.41 11.39 -16.50
CA SER A 214 -24.88 12.27 -15.43
C SER A 214 -24.47 11.82 -14.02
N ALA A 215 -23.77 10.69 -13.89
CA ALA A 215 -23.35 10.17 -12.60
C ALA A 215 -22.19 10.96 -11.99
N LYS A 216 -22.17 11.05 -10.66
CA LYS A 216 -21.10 11.68 -9.87
C LYS A 216 -19.73 11.11 -10.26
N GLY A 217 -18.79 11.99 -10.60
CA GLY A 217 -17.42 11.62 -10.99
C GLY A 217 -16.42 11.75 -9.86
N TYR A 218 -15.41 10.88 -9.87
CA TYR A 218 -14.36 10.82 -8.84
C TYR A 218 -13.01 10.46 -9.44
N LEU A 219 -11.95 10.88 -8.76
CA LEU A 219 -10.59 10.39 -8.95
C LEU A 219 -10.31 9.31 -7.91
N GLY A 220 -9.88 8.13 -8.33
CA GLY A 220 -9.60 7.04 -7.40
C GLY A 220 -8.69 5.96 -7.96
N ILE A 221 -8.34 5.01 -7.10
CA ILE A 221 -7.47 3.88 -7.40
C ILE A 221 -8.32 2.61 -7.37
N TRP A 222 -8.13 1.72 -8.32
CA TRP A 222 -8.77 0.41 -8.37
C TRP A 222 -7.82 -0.64 -8.96
N TYR A 223 -8.21 -1.91 -8.88
CA TYR A 223 -7.42 -3.01 -9.45
C TYR A 223 -7.55 -3.06 -10.97
N CYS A 224 -6.45 -3.23 -11.70
CA CYS A 224 -6.43 -3.19 -13.18
C CYS A 224 -7.34 -4.21 -13.85
N ASN A 225 -7.55 -5.38 -13.22
CA ASN A 225 -8.38 -6.45 -13.75
C ASN A 225 -9.88 -6.20 -13.60
N PHE A 226 -10.27 -5.14 -12.89
CA PHE A 226 -11.65 -4.84 -12.57
C PHE A 226 -12.01 -3.42 -13.00
N THR A 227 -13.29 -3.20 -13.25
CA THR A 227 -13.83 -1.87 -13.48
C THR A 227 -14.20 -1.21 -12.15
N PRO A 228 -14.17 0.12 -12.05
CA PRO A 228 -14.68 0.82 -10.88
C PRO A 228 -16.15 0.47 -10.55
N GLN A 229 -16.95 0.18 -11.58
CA GLN A 229 -18.37 -0.17 -11.46
C GLN A 229 -18.59 -1.57 -10.87
N GLU A 230 -17.62 -2.48 -11.00
CA GLU A 230 -17.62 -3.78 -10.29
C GLU A 230 -17.40 -3.61 -8.78
N GLY A 231 -17.27 -2.37 -8.28
CA GLY A 231 -17.28 -2.04 -6.86
C GLY A 231 -15.93 -2.25 -6.16
N ILE A 232 -14.82 -2.16 -6.90
CA ILE A 232 -13.49 -2.50 -6.40
C ILE A 232 -12.55 -1.29 -6.48
N VAL A 233 -13.06 -0.15 -6.00
CA VAL A 233 -12.28 1.06 -5.78
C VAL A 233 -11.68 1.01 -4.38
N VAL A 234 -10.36 1.17 -4.27
CA VAL A 234 -9.61 1.01 -3.02
C VAL A 234 -9.26 2.35 -2.35
N TRP A 235 -9.30 3.44 -3.11
CA TRP A 235 -9.03 4.79 -2.62
C TRP A 235 -9.71 5.84 -3.52
N ILE A 236 -10.19 6.93 -2.93
CA ILE A 236 -10.87 8.04 -3.64
C ILE A 236 -10.38 9.37 -3.06
N ALA A 237 -9.85 10.26 -3.91
CA ALA A 237 -9.36 11.57 -3.49
C ALA A 237 -10.52 12.49 -3.05
N ASN A 238 -11.48 12.71 -3.94
CA ASN A 238 -12.54 13.71 -3.78
C ASN A 238 -13.86 13.11 -3.30
N ARG A 239 -13.80 12.22 -2.30
CA ARG A 239 -14.98 11.49 -1.80
C ARG A 239 -16.12 12.37 -1.30
N ASN A 240 -15.81 13.57 -0.81
CA ASN A 240 -16.78 14.51 -0.25
C ASN A 240 -17.42 15.41 -1.32
N MET A 241 -16.80 15.51 -2.50
CA MET A 241 -17.21 16.45 -3.54
C MET A 241 -16.96 15.85 -4.91
N SER A 242 -18.04 15.36 -5.53
CA SER A 242 -18.00 14.82 -6.89
C SER A 242 -17.64 15.89 -7.92
N VAL A 243 -17.11 15.45 -9.06
CA VAL A 243 -16.77 16.29 -10.20
C VAL A 243 -17.45 15.81 -11.48
N SER A 244 -17.63 16.73 -12.43
CA SER A 244 -17.88 16.44 -13.83
C SER A 244 -16.57 15.96 -14.46
N THR A 245 -16.42 14.64 -14.66
CA THR A 245 -15.13 14.09 -15.11
C THR A 245 -14.64 14.68 -16.43
N SER A 246 -15.53 15.09 -17.34
CA SER A 246 -15.17 15.73 -18.61
C SER A 246 -14.55 17.12 -18.45
N MET A 247 -14.71 17.74 -17.28
CA MET A 247 -14.24 19.08 -16.95
C MET A 247 -13.18 19.03 -15.84
N ALA A 248 -12.82 17.83 -15.38
CA ALA A 248 -11.90 17.63 -14.29
C ALA A 248 -10.48 17.34 -14.79
N SER A 249 -9.49 17.86 -14.07
CA SER A 249 -8.08 17.57 -14.31
C SER A 249 -7.34 17.38 -12.99
N PHE A 250 -6.46 16.40 -12.94
CA PHE A 250 -5.64 16.11 -11.78
C PHE A 250 -4.19 16.46 -12.09
N ASN A 251 -3.70 17.51 -11.46
CA ASN A 251 -2.48 18.19 -11.84
C ASN A 251 -1.41 18.00 -10.77
N PHE A 252 -0.20 17.71 -11.22
CA PHE A 252 1.00 17.79 -10.41
C PHE A 252 1.67 19.13 -10.64
N THR A 253 1.76 19.96 -9.60
CA THR A 253 2.34 21.29 -9.68
C THR A 253 3.83 21.26 -9.38
N SER A 254 4.55 22.25 -9.91
CA SER A 254 6.00 22.36 -9.77
C SER A 254 6.49 22.64 -8.35
N ASP A 255 5.60 22.95 -7.41
CA ASP A 255 5.87 23.10 -5.96
C ASP A 255 5.51 21.84 -5.15
N GLY A 256 5.15 20.74 -5.83
CA GLY A 256 4.97 19.43 -5.21
C GLY A 256 3.58 19.22 -4.65
N ASN A 257 2.59 19.99 -5.10
CA ASN A 257 1.20 19.78 -4.73
C ASN A 257 0.51 18.91 -5.78
N LEU A 258 -0.39 18.05 -5.32
CA LEU A 258 -1.33 17.34 -6.17
C LEU A 258 -2.69 18.01 -6.03
N ILE A 259 -3.25 18.47 -7.15
CA ILE A 259 -4.49 19.26 -7.14
C ILE A 259 -5.49 18.68 -8.13
N LEU A 260 -6.70 18.41 -7.65
CA LEU A 260 -7.84 18.10 -8.49
C LEU A 260 -8.63 19.38 -8.76
N PHE A 261 -8.73 19.75 -10.04
CA PHE A 261 -9.55 20.83 -10.54
C PHE A 261 -10.82 20.29 -11.18
N GLU A 262 -11.90 21.07 -11.07
CA GLU A 262 -13.05 21.05 -11.97
C GLU A 262 -13.13 22.43 -12.63
N GLU A 263 -12.88 22.50 -13.93
CA GLU A 263 -12.56 23.75 -14.63
C GLU A 263 -11.39 24.47 -13.93
N ASP A 264 -11.64 25.66 -13.35
CA ASP A 264 -10.65 26.45 -12.62
C ASP A 264 -10.82 26.35 -11.09
N LYS A 265 -11.78 25.54 -10.61
CA LYS A 265 -12.07 25.39 -9.18
C LYS A 265 -11.28 24.23 -8.58
N ILE A 266 -10.57 24.49 -7.49
CA ILE A 266 -9.92 23.44 -6.69
C ILE A 266 -11.01 22.66 -5.94
N VAL A 267 -11.08 21.36 -6.18
CA VAL A 267 -12.01 20.43 -5.52
C VAL A 267 -11.32 19.64 -4.42
N TRP A 268 -10.06 19.27 -4.65
CA TRP A 268 -9.24 18.54 -3.68
C TRP A 268 -7.76 18.88 -3.90
N SER A 269 -6.96 18.88 -2.83
CA SER A 269 -5.50 19.02 -2.94
C SER A 269 -4.80 18.39 -1.75
N THR A 270 -3.57 17.94 -1.94
CA THR A 270 -2.73 17.41 -0.86
C THR A 270 -2.24 18.47 0.12
N GLY A 271 -2.16 19.73 -0.32
CA GLY A 271 -1.60 20.82 0.50
C GLY A 271 -0.08 20.76 0.67
N THR A 272 0.59 19.76 0.11
CA THR A 272 2.04 19.63 0.05
C THR A 272 2.64 20.85 -0.66
N ARG A 273 3.58 21.52 -0.01
CA ARG A 273 4.32 22.66 -0.59
C ARG A 273 5.79 22.52 -0.21
N SER A 274 6.64 22.30 -1.20
CA SER A 274 8.09 22.25 -1.01
C SER A 274 8.76 23.31 -1.88
N THR A 275 9.70 24.04 -1.29
CA THR A 275 10.47 25.10 -1.97
C THR A 275 11.72 24.58 -2.67
N GLU A 276 12.11 23.32 -2.45
CA GLU A 276 13.38 22.73 -2.91
C GLU A 276 13.16 21.38 -3.60
N LEU A 277 12.30 21.36 -4.62
CA LEU A 277 12.09 20.14 -5.41
C LEU A 277 13.21 19.94 -6.41
N ASN A 278 13.86 18.79 -6.35
CA ASN A 278 14.95 18.45 -7.25
C ASN A 278 14.50 17.48 -8.35
N SER A 279 13.75 16.44 -8.00
CA SER A 279 13.32 15.37 -8.92
C SER A 279 12.05 14.70 -8.42
N ALA A 280 11.06 15.51 -8.05
CA ALA A 280 9.79 15.03 -7.54
C ALA A 280 9.04 14.22 -8.60
N ARG A 281 8.64 13.00 -8.25
CA ARG A 281 7.92 12.06 -9.10
C ARG A 281 6.67 11.55 -8.40
N LEU A 282 5.56 11.58 -9.13
CA LEU A 282 4.34 10.89 -8.72
C LEU A 282 4.38 9.45 -9.24
N GLN A 283 4.20 8.48 -8.33
CA GLN A 283 4.26 7.07 -8.67
C GLN A 283 3.15 6.30 -7.98
N LEU A 284 2.43 5.46 -8.73
CA LEU A 284 1.55 4.44 -8.15
C LEU A 284 2.35 3.15 -7.95
N LEU A 285 2.43 2.68 -6.70
CA LEU A 285 3.14 1.45 -6.33
C LEU A 285 2.24 0.22 -6.48
N ASP A 286 2.86 -0.96 -6.60
CA ASP A 286 2.15 -2.26 -6.67
C ASP A 286 1.43 -2.63 -5.36
N SER A 287 1.70 -1.90 -4.28
CA SER A 287 0.88 -1.97 -3.05
C SER A 287 -0.46 -1.26 -3.17
N GLY A 288 -0.65 -0.42 -4.19
CA GLY A 288 -1.79 0.49 -4.33
C GLY A 288 -1.55 1.86 -3.69
N ASN A 289 -0.37 2.10 -3.11
CA ASN A 289 0.00 3.39 -2.54
C ASN A 289 0.44 4.36 -3.65
N LEU A 290 -0.25 5.50 -3.77
CA LEU A 290 0.14 6.61 -4.63
C LEU A 290 1.09 7.50 -3.85
N VAL A 291 2.33 7.63 -4.31
CA VAL A 291 3.41 8.29 -3.58
C VAL A 291 3.96 9.45 -4.41
N LEU A 292 4.07 10.61 -3.78
CA LEU A 292 4.89 11.70 -4.25
C LEU A 292 6.26 11.60 -3.58
N ASN A 293 7.28 11.28 -4.38
CA ASN A 293 8.63 11.01 -3.92
C ASN A 293 9.59 12.04 -4.52
N ASP A 294 10.42 12.67 -3.70
CA ASP A 294 11.53 13.52 -4.14
C ASP A 294 12.85 12.99 -3.57
N ASN A 295 13.76 12.56 -4.43
CA ASN A 295 15.06 11.95 -4.05
C ASN A 295 14.97 10.90 -2.92
N ASN A 296 14.03 9.95 -3.04
CA ASN A 296 13.76 8.90 -2.05
C ASN A 296 13.18 9.38 -0.71
N SER A 297 12.82 10.66 -0.59
CA SER A 297 11.98 11.17 0.49
C SER A 297 10.52 11.15 0.05
N ILE A 298 9.65 10.56 0.86
CA ILE A 298 8.20 10.60 0.63
C ILE A 298 7.68 11.95 1.11
N LEU A 299 7.22 12.79 0.18
CA LEU A 299 6.61 14.07 0.48
C LEU A 299 5.13 13.94 0.81
N TRP A 300 4.45 13.00 0.15
CA TRP A 300 3.05 12.67 0.39
C TRP A 300 2.76 11.24 -0.05
N GLN A 301 1.82 10.57 0.61
CA GLN A 301 1.35 9.25 0.19
C GLN A 301 -0.14 9.04 0.49
N SER A 302 -0.84 8.34 -0.40
CA SER A 302 -2.28 8.10 -0.26
C SER A 302 -2.64 7.24 0.94
N PHE A 303 -1.74 6.36 1.40
CA PHE A 303 -1.97 5.51 2.57
C PHE A 303 -2.01 6.27 3.90
N GLU A 304 -1.43 7.47 3.96
CA GLU A 304 -1.53 8.35 5.14
C GLU A 304 -2.71 9.32 5.05
N ASP A 305 -3.04 9.76 3.83
CA ASP A 305 -4.19 10.64 3.57
C ASP A 305 -5.53 9.88 3.57
N SER A 306 -5.49 8.55 3.52
CA SER A 306 -6.65 7.66 3.55
C SER A 306 -7.27 7.49 4.94
N ASN A 307 -7.18 8.48 5.83
CA ASN A 307 -7.63 8.41 7.23
C ASN A 307 -9.11 8.02 7.43
N ASP A 308 -9.87 7.86 6.35
CA ASP A 308 -11.26 7.43 6.38
C ASP A 308 -11.61 6.46 5.23
N SER A 309 -10.66 5.79 4.59
CA SER A 309 -10.99 4.91 3.46
C SER A 309 -11.94 3.79 3.86
N ALA A 310 -12.89 3.43 2.98
CA ALA A 310 -13.74 2.27 3.18
C ALA A 310 -13.02 0.93 2.92
N THR A 311 -11.84 0.99 2.32
CA THR A 311 -11.02 -0.19 2.01
C THR A 311 -9.67 -0.09 2.68
N TYR A 312 -9.26 -1.18 3.33
CA TYR A 312 -7.92 -1.34 3.90
C TYR A 312 -7.11 -2.38 3.14
N LEU A 313 -5.97 -1.93 2.64
CA LEU A 313 -5.00 -2.71 1.90
C LEU A 313 -3.79 -3.06 2.77
N PRO A 314 -3.10 -4.18 2.49
CA PRO A 314 -1.79 -4.43 3.06
C PRO A 314 -0.82 -3.26 2.76
N GLY A 315 -0.16 -2.77 3.81
CA GLY A 315 0.71 -1.61 3.86
C GLY A 315 0.07 -0.39 4.52
N MET A 316 -1.26 -0.36 4.70
CA MET A 316 -1.96 0.71 5.42
C MET A 316 -1.87 0.52 6.94
N LYS A 317 -1.83 1.64 7.68
CA LYS A 317 -2.01 1.63 9.15
C LYS A 317 -3.50 1.76 9.47
N LEU A 318 -3.95 1.09 10.54
CA LEU A 318 -5.21 1.35 11.21
C LEU A 318 -4.89 1.56 12.70
N GLY A 319 -5.18 2.72 13.25
CA GLY A 319 -4.66 3.14 14.55
C GLY A 319 -4.59 4.64 14.74
N PHE A 320 -3.63 5.09 15.54
CA PHE A 320 -3.38 6.50 15.80
C PHE A 320 -1.90 6.79 16.11
N ASP A 321 -1.49 8.04 15.87
CA ASP A 321 -0.21 8.62 16.25
C ASP A 321 -0.45 9.90 17.06
N ASN A 322 -0.04 9.85 18.32
CA ASN A 322 -0.20 10.93 19.29
C ASN A 322 0.71 12.13 18.97
N ARG A 323 1.83 11.92 18.28
CA ARG A 323 2.79 12.99 17.98
C ARG A 323 2.25 13.96 16.94
N THR A 324 1.52 13.42 15.96
CA THR A 324 0.91 14.19 14.86
C THR A 324 -0.59 14.38 15.05
N ASN A 325 -1.17 13.87 16.15
CA ASN A 325 -2.62 13.85 16.40
C ASN A 325 -3.40 13.28 15.20
N THR A 326 -2.87 12.20 14.61
CA THR A 326 -3.43 11.57 13.41
C THR A 326 -4.09 10.24 13.77
N SER A 327 -5.24 9.96 13.18
CA SER A 327 -5.94 8.68 13.34
C SER A 327 -6.23 8.07 11.98
N TRP A 328 -5.83 6.82 11.81
CA TRP A 328 -6.10 6.00 10.65
C TRP A 328 -7.26 5.05 10.95
N ARG A 329 -8.41 5.26 10.30
CA ARG A 329 -9.61 4.45 10.51
C ARG A 329 -10.20 4.00 9.18
N GLU A 330 -10.91 2.87 9.21
CA GLU A 330 -11.74 2.46 8.08
C GLU A 330 -13.14 3.05 8.26
N VAL A 331 -13.65 3.77 7.25
CA VAL A 331 -14.97 4.40 7.32
C VAL A 331 -15.78 4.02 6.09
N SER A 332 -17.00 3.53 6.32
CA SER A 332 -17.88 3.08 5.25
C SER A 332 -18.19 4.20 4.27
N TRP A 333 -18.67 3.81 3.11
CA TRP A 333 -19.45 4.71 2.27
C TRP A 333 -20.78 5.05 2.96
N LYS A 334 -21.35 6.20 2.61
CA LYS A 334 -22.64 6.63 3.12
C LYS A 334 -23.77 5.78 2.56
N THR A 335 -23.69 5.44 1.27
CA THR A 335 -24.59 4.48 0.61
C THR A 335 -23.78 3.68 -0.42
N PRO A 336 -24.31 2.58 -0.98
CA PRO A 336 -23.63 1.84 -2.05
C PRO A 336 -23.28 2.68 -3.29
N THR A 337 -23.92 3.84 -3.47
CA THR A 337 -23.71 4.76 -4.62
C THR A 337 -23.16 6.13 -4.20
N ASP A 338 -22.85 6.34 -2.92
CA ASP A 338 -22.30 7.59 -2.39
C ASP A 338 -21.05 7.32 -1.52
N PRO A 339 -19.84 7.62 -2.02
CA PRO A 339 -18.58 7.30 -1.35
C PRO A 339 -18.18 8.30 -0.26
N SER A 340 -19.01 9.32 -0.02
CA SER A 340 -18.83 10.20 1.14
C SER A 340 -18.82 9.38 2.44
N PRO A 341 -18.16 9.86 3.51
CA PRO A 341 -18.11 9.16 4.80
C PRO A 341 -19.50 8.79 5.30
N GLY A 342 -19.69 7.50 5.57
CA GLY A 342 -20.88 6.95 6.23
C GLY A 342 -20.74 6.88 7.74
N ASP A 343 -21.70 6.19 8.37
CA ASP A 343 -21.81 6.13 9.83
C ASP A 343 -21.00 4.99 10.46
N TYR A 344 -20.50 4.03 9.66
CA TYR A 344 -19.80 2.86 10.18
C TYR A 344 -18.29 3.03 10.14
N ILE A 345 -17.65 2.83 11.28
CA ILE A 345 -16.22 3.08 11.49
C ILE A 345 -15.59 1.88 12.18
N GLN A 346 -14.39 1.48 11.74
CA GLN A 346 -13.49 0.61 12.50
C GLN A 346 -12.24 1.40 12.90
N MET A 347 -11.86 1.30 14.16
CA MET A 347 -10.67 1.97 14.68
C MET A 347 -10.08 1.25 15.89
N ILE A 348 -8.82 1.57 16.21
CA ILE A 348 -8.21 1.24 17.50
C ILE A 348 -8.49 2.38 18.47
N ARG A 349 -9.02 2.05 19.65
CA ARG A 349 -9.27 3.07 20.67
C ARG A 349 -7.97 3.50 21.34
N ASP A 350 -7.83 4.81 21.52
CA ASP A 350 -6.78 5.42 22.34
C ASP A 350 -7.18 5.31 23.82
N LEU A 351 -6.90 4.13 24.39
CA LEU A 351 -7.10 3.79 25.79
C LEU A 351 -5.81 3.17 26.34
N PRO A 352 -5.63 3.14 27.68
CA PRO A 352 -4.51 2.42 28.29
C PRO A 352 -4.39 0.96 27.87
N ILE A 353 -5.49 0.34 27.42
CA ILE A 353 -5.52 -0.98 26.81
C ILE A 353 -6.19 -0.83 25.43
N PRO A 354 -5.41 -0.67 24.36
CA PRO A 354 -5.93 -0.51 23.02
C PRO A 354 -6.74 -1.72 22.56
N ASP A 355 -7.85 -1.41 21.91
CA ASP A 355 -8.88 -2.38 21.54
C ASP A 355 -9.41 -2.03 20.16
N LEU A 356 -9.66 -3.05 19.34
CA LEU A 356 -10.24 -2.88 18.01
C LEU A 356 -11.76 -2.80 18.11
N VAL A 357 -12.35 -1.68 17.70
CA VAL A 357 -13.79 -1.43 17.91
C VAL A 357 -14.44 -0.92 16.63
N PHE A 358 -15.71 -1.31 16.48
CA PHE A 358 -16.56 -0.93 15.36
C PHE A 358 -17.75 -0.12 15.88
N PHE A 359 -17.99 1.02 15.25
CA PHE A 359 -18.99 2.00 15.62
C PHE A 359 -20.02 2.21 14.52
N ASN A 360 -21.26 2.48 14.93
CA ASN A 360 -22.31 3.04 14.11
C ASN A 360 -22.67 4.41 14.74
N GLY A 361 -22.24 5.49 14.10
CA GLY A 361 -22.20 6.81 14.73
C GLY A 361 -21.34 6.77 15.98
N SER A 362 -21.93 7.06 17.14
CA SER A 362 -21.25 6.98 18.45
C SER A 362 -21.44 5.66 19.19
N ALA A 363 -22.30 4.76 18.70
CA ALA A 363 -22.62 3.51 19.36
C ALA A 363 -21.68 2.39 18.92
N LYS A 364 -21.06 1.67 19.86
CA LYS A 364 -20.34 0.44 19.56
C LYS A 364 -21.33 -0.63 19.11
N TYR A 365 -21.06 -1.28 17.99
CA TYR A 365 -21.87 -2.40 17.53
C TYR A 365 -21.08 -3.71 17.44
N HIS A 366 -19.74 -3.66 17.44
CA HIS A 366 -18.87 -4.83 17.54
C HIS A 366 -17.52 -4.48 18.18
N ARG A 367 -16.92 -5.46 18.85
CA ARG A 367 -15.59 -5.37 19.46
C ARG A 367 -14.72 -6.55 19.00
N GLY A 368 -13.61 -6.23 18.37
CA GLY A 368 -12.59 -7.19 17.93
C GLY A 368 -11.76 -7.75 19.06
N GLY A 369 -11.79 -7.17 20.26
CA GLY A 369 -11.10 -7.73 21.40
C GLY A 369 -9.64 -7.30 21.50
N LEU A 370 -8.93 -7.88 22.47
CA LEU A 370 -7.52 -7.58 22.71
C LEU A 370 -6.62 -8.34 21.74
N TRP A 371 -5.47 -7.72 21.45
CA TRP A 371 -4.38 -8.36 20.71
C TRP A 371 -3.68 -9.41 21.60
N ASN A 372 -3.67 -10.67 21.17
CA ASN A 372 -3.05 -11.78 21.91
C ASN A 372 -1.59 -12.07 21.50
N GLY A 373 -0.97 -11.18 20.72
CA GLY A 373 0.36 -11.39 20.14
C GLY A 373 0.32 -11.77 18.66
N ASN A 374 -0.79 -12.31 18.17
CA ASN A 374 -0.92 -12.80 16.78
C ASN A 374 -2.16 -12.26 16.06
N TRP A 375 -3.29 -12.11 16.76
CA TRP A 375 -4.54 -11.54 16.24
C TRP A 375 -5.36 -10.89 17.35
N PHE A 376 -6.42 -10.18 16.95
CA PHE A 376 -7.45 -9.72 17.86
C PHE A 376 -8.41 -10.88 18.16
N VAL A 377 -8.59 -11.22 19.44
CA VAL A 377 -9.28 -12.45 19.89
C VAL A 377 -10.73 -12.56 19.41
N GLY A 378 -11.42 -11.43 19.24
CA GLY A 378 -12.75 -11.37 18.66
C GLY A 378 -12.82 -11.79 17.20
N HIS A 379 -11.69 -11.84 16.49
CA HIS A 379 -11.57 -12.16 15.06
C HIS A 379 -10.69 -13.41 14.85
N PRO A 380 -11.09 -14.59 15.33
CA PRO A 380 -10.27 -15.81 15.26
C PRO A 380 -9.89 -16.19 13.81
N LEU A 381 -10.73 -15.82 12.83
CA LEU A 381 -10.47 -16.09 11.41
C LEU A 381 -9.26 -15.31 10.83
N MET A 382 -8.69 -14.35 11.57
CA MET A 382 -7.37 -13.78 11.27
C MET A 382 -6.26 -14.83 11.33
N ALA A 383 -6.41 -15.89 12.13
CA ALA A 383 -5.50 -17.03 12.20
C ALA A 383 -5.64 -18.02 11.03
N SER A 384 -6.58 -17.78 10.10
CA SER A 384 -6.82 -18.71 8.99
C SER A 384 -5.57 -18.92 8.14
N SER A 385 -5.29 -20.18 7.79
CA SER A 385 -4.13 -20.58 6.97
C SER A 385 -4.12 -19.92 5.58
N GLN A 386 -5.28 -19.53 5.06
CA GLN A 386 -5.42 -18.80 3.80
C GLN A 386 -4.79 -17.40 3.87
N LEU A 387 -4.92 -16.72 5.02
CA LEU A 387 -4.31 -15.41 5.27
C LEU A 387 -2.85 -15.54 5.71
N ALA A 388 -2.54 -16.52 6.57
CA ALA A 388 -1.21 -16.69 7.16
C ALA A 388 -0.07 -16.84 6.13
N ASN A 389 -0.37 -17.40 4.95
CA ASN A 389 0.62 -17.55 3.87
C ASN A 389 0.81 -16.27 3.03
N SER A 390 -0.14 -15.33 3.11
CA SER A 390 -0.25 -14.18 2.20
C SER A 390 0.11 -12.86 2.85
N ILE A 391 -0.19 -12.71 4.15
CA ILE A 391 0.06 -11.49 4.92
C ILE A 391 0.74 -11.79 6.25
N ASN A 392 1.63 -10.88 6.65
CA ASN A 392 2.14 -10.78 8.00
C ASN A 392 1.44 -9.62 8.71
N VAL A 393 0.86 -9.90 9.87
CA VAL A 393 0.20 -8.89 10.70
C VAL A 393 1.20 -8.35 11.71
N THR A 394 1.25 -7.03 11.84
CA THR A 394 2.05 -6.33 12.84
C THR A 394 1.16 -5.44 13.66
N PHE A 395 1.25 -5.56 14.99
CA PHE A 395 0.60 -4.66 15.93
C PHE A 395 1.68 -3.96 16.75
N VAL A 396 1.61 -2.64 16.78
CA VAL A 396 2.50 -1.79 17.56
C VAL A 396 1.63 -1.02 18.54
N SER A 397 2.03 -0.98 19.80
CA SER A 397 1.41 -0.13 20.81
C SER A 397 2.47 0.37 21.80
N ASN A 398 2.60 1.70 21.87
CA ASN A 398 3.49 2.42 22.78
C ASN A 398 2.92 3.81 23.06
N GLU A 399 3.65 4.63 23.82
CA GLU A 399 3.23 5.98 24.22
C GLU A 399 2.99 6.95 23.04
N ASN A 400 3.65 6.73 21.90
CA ASN A 400 3.58 7.60 20.74
C ASN A 400 2.53 7.15 19.72
N GLU A 401 2.37 5.85 19.50
CA GLU A 401 1.45 5.33 18.50
C GLU A 401 0.90 3.96 18.89
N SER A 402 -0.33 3.68 18.47
CA SER A 402 -0.87 2.32 18.46
C SER A 402 -1.55 2.05 17.13
N TYR A 403 -1.08 1.03 16.40
CA TYR A 403 -1.61 0.68 15.09
C TYR A 403 -1.47 -0.81 14.77
N ILE A 404 -2.36 -1.29 13.90
CA ILE A 404 -2.21 -2.56 13.18
C ILE A 404 -1.84 -2.26 11.71
N MET A 405 -0.92 -3.06 11.18
CA MET A 405 -0.52 -3.05 9.77
C MET A 405 -0.38 -4.48 9.26
N ASN A 406 -1.03 -4.78 8.15
CA ASN A 406 -0.83 -6.02 7.40
C ASN A 406 0.19 -5.76 6.29
N ASN A 407 1.19 -6.61 6.12
CA ASN A 407 2.14 -6.53 5.01
C ASN A 407 2.10 -7.82 4.18
N TYR A 408 2.25 -7.73 2.86
CA TYR A 408 2.38 -8.93 2.05
C TYR A 408 3.63 -9.73 2.46
N THR A 409 3.50 -11.05 2.51
CA THR A 409 4.65 -11.93 2.73
C THR A 409 5.62 -11.80 1.54
N ALA A 410 6.91 -12.08 1.78
CA ALA A 410 7.94 -12.08 0.73
C ALA A 410 7.81 -13.32 -0.18
N SER A 411 6.64 -13.50 -0.78
CA SER A 411 6.33 -14.49 -1.79
C SER A 411 6.49 -13.86 -3.17
N PRO A 412 7.00 -14.58 -4.19
CA PRO A 412 7.05 -14.08 -5.56
C PRO A 412 5.65 -13.85 -6.18
N THR A 413 4.60 -14.43 -5.61
CA THR A 413 3.20 -14.23 -6.02
C THR A 413 2.30 -14.17 -4.78
N PRO A 414 2.28 -13.05 -4.03
CA PRO A 414 1.41 -12.93 -2.87
C PRO A 414 -0.06 -12.85 -3.32
N VAL A 415 -0.95 -13.53 -2.60
CA VAL A 415 -2.39 -13.46 -2.88
C VAL A 415 -2.90 -12.09 -2.45
N LEU A 416 -3.48 -11.34 -3.40
CA LEU A 416 -4.05 -10.02 -3.12
C LEU A 416 -5.22 -10.15 -2.16
N THR A 417 -5.25 -9.29 -1.15
CA THR A 417 -6.29 -9.30 -0.12
C THR A 417 -6.64 -7.88 0.31
N ARG A 418 -7.90 -7.67 0.69
CA ARG A 418 -8.41 -6.38 1.16
C ARG A 418 -9.49 -6.57 2.22
N SER A 419 -9.65 -5.58 3.08
CA SER A 419 -10.84 -5.44 3.91
C SER A 419 -11.72 -4.31 3.39
N VAL A 420 -13.03 -4.42 3.59
CA VAL A 420 -14.00 -3.39 3.21
C VAL A 420 -15.02 -3.19 4.31
N MET A 421 -15.25 -1.94 4.68
CA MET A 421 -16.39 -1.51 5.48
C MET A 421 -17.55 -1.08 4.58
N TRP A 422 -18.63 -1.86 4.55
CA TRP A 422 -19.78 -1.58 3.71
C TRP A 422 -20.76 -0.60 4.35
N ALA A 423 -21.56 0.09 3.53
CA ALA A 423 -22.53 1.09 3.97
C ALA A 423 -23.66 0.53 4.86
N ASN A 424 -23.83 -0.80 4.89
CA ASN A 424 -24.78 -1.47 5.78
C ASN A 424 -24.17 -1.88 7.13
N GLY A 425 -22.91 -1.52 7.41
CA GLY A 425 -22.18 -1.88 8.63
C GLY A 425 -21.55 -3.26 8.64
N THR A 426 -21.66 -4.02 7.54
CA THR A 426 -20.94 -5.28 7.41
C THR A 426 -19.48 -4.98 7.09
N PHE A 427 -18.57 -5.54 7.87
CA PHE A 427 -17.15 -5.57 7.53
C PHE A 427 -16.82 -6.89 6.85
N GLN A 428 -16.02 -6.88 5.79
CA GLN A 428 -15.67 -8.09 5.05
C GLN A 428 -14.20 -8.12 4.64
N ARG A 429 -13.58 -9.31 4.79
CA ARG A 429 -12.25 -9.60 4.28
C ARG A 429 -12.35 -10.43 3.01
N TRP A 430 -11.60 -10.04 1.98
CA TRP A 430 -11.60 -10.67 0.67
C TRP A 430 -10.19 -11.08 0.24
N SER A 431 -10.09 -12.13 -0.57
CA SER A 431 -8.87 -12.54 -1.28
C SER A 431 -9.14 -12.77 -2.76
N LEU A 432 -8.19 -12.43 -3.61
CA LEU A 432 -8.29 -12.69 -5.05
C LEU A 432 -7.89 -14.14 -5.34
N ASP A 433 -8.74 -14.90 -6.02
CA ASP A 433 -8.45 -16.29 -6.40
C ASP A 433 -7.17 -16.40 -7.24
N SER A 434 -6.25 -17.27 -6.81
CA SER A 434 -5.03 -17.62 -7.54
C SER A 434 -5.26 -18.69 -8.62
N GLY A 435 -6.42 -19.35 -8.64
CA GLY A 435 -6.79 -20.48 -9.50
C GLY A 435 -7.17 -20.14 -10.94
N GLY A 436 -6.92 -18.91 -11.40
CA GLY A 436 -7.09 -18.50 -12.79
C GLY A 436 -8.44 -17.86 -13.15
N LYS A 437 -9.44 -17.89 -12.25
CA LYS A 437 -10.74 -17.20 -12.46
C LYS A 437 -10.66 -15.69 -12.23
N ARG A 438 -9.67 -15.22 -11.45
CA ARG A 438 -9.48 -13.79 -11.09
C ARG A 438 -10.72 -13.16 -10.44
N GLU A 439 -11.36 -13.89 -9.51
CA GLU A 439 -12.54 -13.43 -8.78
C GLU A 439 -12.20 -13.16 -7.30
N TRP A 440 -12.86 -12.18 -6.70
CA TRP A 440 -12.76 -11.92 -5.26
C TRP A 440 -13.59 -12.93 -4.47
N GLN A 441 -12.96 -13.62 -3.53
CA GLN A 441 -13.59 -14.58 -2.63
C GLN A 441 -13.70 -13.98 -1.23
N LEU A 442 -14.88 -14.08 -0.63
CA LEU A 442 -15.14 -13.67 0.74
C LEU A 442 -14.46 -14.67 1.67
N LEU A 443 -13.55 -14.18 2.51
CA LEU A 443 -12.90 -14.99 3.53
C LEU A 443 -13.73 -15.04 4.80
N TRP A 444 -14.19 -13.88 5.26
CA TRP A 444 -15.01 -13.75 6.46
C TRP A 444 -15.68 -12.38 6.53
N SER A 445 -16.71 -12.28 7.36
CA SER A 445 -17.49 -11.07 7.59
C SER A 445 -17.78 -10.86 9.06
N ILE A 446 -18.00 -9.60 9.44
CA ILE A 446 -18.45 -9.21 10.78
C ILE A 446 -19.73 -8.38 10.63
N PRO A 447 -20.77 -8.65 11.43
CA PRO A 447 -20.88 -9.77 12.39
C PRO A 447 -20.91 -11.14 11.68
N ALA A 448 -20.28 -12.17 12.27
CA ALA A 448 -20.37 -13.55 11.76
C ALA A 448 -21.55 -14.31 12.38
N ASP A 449 -21.88 -13.98 13.63
CA ASP A 449 -23.04 -14.48 14.37
C ASP A 449 -23.58 -13.42 15.34
N GLU A 450 -24.65 -13.75 16.08
CA GLU A 450 -25.26 -12.77 17.00
C GLU A 450 -24.37 -12.43 18.19
N CYS A 451 -23.45 -13.31 18.61
CA CYS A 451 -22.48 -13.05 19.69
C CYS A 451 -21.40 -12.03 19.30
N ASP A 452 -21.25 -11.72 18.02
CA ASP A 452 -20.41 -10.59 17.58
C ASP A 452 -21.07 -9.24 17.82
N THR A 453 -22.40 -9.19 17.99
CA THR A 453 -23.07 -7.94 18.34
C THR A 453 -22.60 -7.48 19.71
N TYR A 454 -22.12 -6.25 19.78
CA TYR A 454 -21.57 -5.67 21.00
C TYR A 454 -22.56 -5.83 22.16
N ASN A 455 -22.10 -6.50 23.22
CA ASN A 455 -22.85 -6.71 24.45
C ASN A 455 -24.23 -7.38 24.25
N HIS A 456 -24.35 -8.29 23.26
CA HIS A 456 -25.58 -9.00 22.93
C HIS A 456 -26.31 -9.59 24.16
N CYS A 457 -25.57 -10.22 25.08
CA CYS A 457 -26.15 -10.87 26.26
C CYS A 457 -26.39 -9.93 27.46
N GLY A 458 -25.95 -8.68 27.41
CA GLY A 458 -25.97 -7.77 28.55
C GLY A 458 -24.91 -8.07 29.61
N ARG A 459 -24.98 -7.33 30.73
CA ARG A 459 -23.96 -7.36 31.78
C ARG A 459 -23.85 -8.71 32.49
N ASN A 460 -22.62 -9.08 32.85
CA ASN A 460 -22.26 -10.26 33.63
C ASN A 460 -22.82 -11.58 33.07
N ARG A 461 -23.01 -11.62 31.75
CA ARG A 461 -23.39 -12.80 30.97
C ARG A 461 -22.33 -13.08 29.93
N VAL A 462 -22.19 -14.35 29.59
CA VAL A 462 -21.32 -14.81 28.50
C VAL A 462 -22.17 -15.32 27.34
N CYS A 463 -21.86 -14.83 26.14
CA CYS A 463 -22.45 -15.31 24.91
C CYS A 463 -21.72 -16.55 24.40
N THR A 464 -22.47 -17.58 24.03
CA THR A 464 -21.91 -18.79 23.46
C THR A 464 -22.69 -19.16 22.21
N ASN A 465 -21.99 -19.40 21.10
CA ASN A 465 -22.57 -19.95 19.89
C ASN A 465 -22.16 -21.43 19.78
N LYS A 466 -23.05 -22.34 20.16
CA LYS A 466 -22.84 -23.79 20.06
C LYS A 466 -23.83 -24.36 19.06
N TYR A 467 -23.31 -25.04 18.03
CA TYR A 467 -24.13 -25.68 16.98
C TYR A 467 -25.15 -24.72 16.32
N PHE A 468 -24.76 -23.46 16.08
CA PHE A 468 -25.61 -22.41 15.50
C PHE A 468 -26.79 -21.96 16.39
N ALA A 469 -26.78 -22.31 17.68
CA ALA A 469 -27.67 -21.77 18.68
C ALA A 469 -26.92 -20.79 19.58
N VAL A 470 -27.40 -19.55 19.63
CA VAL A 470 -26.87 -18.50 20.48
C VAL A 470 -27.51 -18.61 21.86
N GLU A 471 -26.67 -18.71 22.88
CA GLU A 471 -27.08 -18.81 24.27
C GLU A 471 -26.38 -17.75 25.12
N CYS A 472 -27.17 -17.10 25.96
CA CYS A 472 -26.68 -16.17 26.98
C CYS A 472 -26.77 -16.81 28.36
N GLN A 473 -25.63 -16.98 29.03
CA GLN A 473 -25.57 -17.62 30.35
C GLN A 473 -25.00 -16.64 31.38
N CYS A 474 -25.59 -16.59 32.59
CA CYS A 474 -24.98 -15.84 33.69
C CYS A 474 -23.62 -16.44 34.05
N LEU A 475 -22.68 -15.57 34.43
CA LEU A 475 -21.45 -16.00 35.06
C LEU A 475 -21.73 -16.76 36.38
N ASP A 476 -20.83 -17.64 36.77
CA ASP A 476 -20.95 -18.39 38.03
C ASP A 476 -21.10 -17.44 39.22
N GLY A 477 -22.09 -17.72 40.08
CA GLY A 477 -22.41 -16.87 41.23
C GLY A 477 -23.32 -15.68 40.90
N PHE A 478 -23.81 -15.56 39.67
CA PHE A 478 -24.77 -14.54 39.25
C PHE A 478 -26.17 -15.14 38.99
N VAL A 479 -27.18 -14.28 38.98
CA VAL A 479 -28.60 -14.58 38.71
C VAL A 479 -29.20 -13.56 37.75
N ASN A 480 -30.16 -14.01 36.96
CA ASN A 480 -30.83 -13.18 35.95
C ASN A 480 -31.55 -11.99 36.58
N ILE A 481 -31.41 -10.84 35.93
CA ILE A 481 -32.23 -9.66 36.20
C ILE A 481 -33.21 -9.47 35.04
N THR A 482 -34.48 -9.29 35.37
CA THR A 482 -35.50 -8.86 34.41
C THR A 482 -35.87 -7.41 34.68
N GLU A 483 -35.64 -6.52 33.71
CA GLU A 483 -36.08 -5.12 33.77
C GLU A 483 -37.18 -4.91 32.73
N ASN A 484 -38.34 -4.40 33.16
CA ASN A 484 -39.49 -4.13 32.29
C ASN A 484 -39.92 -5.34 31.41
N GLY A 485 -39.79 -6.56 31.96
CA GLY A 485 -40.14 -7.80 31.25
C GLY A 485 -39.12 -8.24 30.18
N ARG A 486 -37.94 -7.62 30.12
CA ARG A 486 -36.82 -8.02 29.26
C ARG A 486 -35.63 -8.45 30.08
N GLU A 487 -34.86 -9.42 29.59
CA GLU A 487 -33.59 -9.81 30.21
C GLU A 487 -32.59 -8.65 30.13
N ALA A 488 -32.10 -8.19 31.27
CA ALA A 488 -31.22 -7.01 31.37
C ALA A 488 -29.76 -7.36 31.72
N GLY A 489 -29.46 -8.65 31.88
CA GLY A 489 -28.16 -9.16 32.33
C GLY A 489 -28.27 -10.02 33.58
N CYS A 490 -27.18 -10.09 34.36
CA CYS A 490 -27.15 -10.77 35.65
C CYS A 490 -26.54 -9.91 36.76
N GLU A 491 -27.00 -10.12 37.99
CA GLU A 491 -26.41 -9.58 39.23
C GLU A 491 -25.84 -10.69 40.08
N ARG A 492 -24.97 -10.34 41.02
CA ARG A 492 -24.39 -11.31 41.95
C ARG A 492 -25.47 -11.82 42.90
N LYS A 493 -25.50 -13.14 43.15
CA LYS A 493 -26.38 -13.78 44.15
C LYS A 493 -26.22 -13.20 45.56
N LYS A 494 -25.01 -12.74 45.88
CA LYS A 494 -24.65 -12.08 47.14
C LYS A 494 -23.69 -10.92 46.84
N PRO A 495 -23.68 -9.84 47.65
CA PRO A 495 -22.68 -8.78 47.54
C PRO A 495 -21.25 -9.31 47.73
N LEU A 496 -20.29 -8.73 47.00
CA LEU A 496 -18.87 -9.04 47.19
C LEU A 496 -18.43 -8.68 48.61
N ASN A 497 -17.82 -9.64 49.29
CA ASN A 497 -17.04 -9.40 50.50
C ASN A 497 -15.57 -9.37 50.12
N CYS A 498 -14.84 -8.32 50.49
CA CYS A 498 -13.42 -8.18 50.19
C CYS A 498 -12.56 -9.31 50.78
N SER A 499 -13.04 -9.98 51.83
CA SER A 499 -12.39 -11.16 52.41
C SER A 499 -12.50 -12.43 51.53
N SER A 500 -13.24 -12.37 50.41
CA SER A 500 -13.39 -13.50 49.50
C SER A 500 -12.13 -13.70 48.67
N ASN A 501 -11.59 -14.92 48.77
CA ASN A 501 -10.40 -15.36 48.05
C ASN A 501 -10.72 -16.28 46.85
N GLN A 502 -12.00 -16.37 46.46
CA GLN A 502 -12.47 -17.29 45.43
C GLN A 502 -12.67 -16.59 44.08
N PHE A 503 -12.28 -17.27 43.00
CA PHE A 503 -12.52 -16.86 41.62
C PHE A 503 -13.09 -18.04 40.84
N SER A 504 -14.06 -17.80 39.95
CA SER A 504 -14.45 -18.74 38.90
C SER A 504 -13.65 -18.45 37.65
N LYS A 505 -13.19 -19.50 36.98
CA LYS A 505 -12.45 -19.41 35.72
C LYS A 505 -13.44 -19.57 34.57
N VAL A 506 -13.46 -18.60 33.66
CA VAL A 506 -14.18 -18.67 32.39
C VAL A 506 -13.13 -18.80 31.28
N GLN A 507 -13.16 -19.91 30.56
CA GLN A 507 -12.13 -20.24 29.58
C GLN A 507 -12.50 -19.79 28.18
N ASN A 508 -11.49 -19.58 27.34
CA ASN A 508 -11.65 -19.38 25.89
C ASN A 508 -12.54 -18.18 25.58
N VAL A 509 -12.34 -17.05 26.27
CA VAL A 509 -13.19 -15.87 26.11
C VAL A 509 -12.54 -14.75 25.32
N LYS A 510 -13.36 -14.02 24.56
CA LYS A 510 -13.13 -12.59 24.35
C LYS A 510 -13.38 -11.94 25.72
N VAL A 511 -12.31 -11.46 26.37
CA VAL A 511 -12.40 -10.78 27.68
C VAL A 511 -13.39 -9.60 27.66
N PRO A 512 -13.84 -9.06 28.81
CA PRO A 512 -14.80 -7.96 28.80
C PRO A 512 -14.26 -6.69 28.14
N ASP A 513 -15.16 -5.74 27.83
CA ASP A 513 -14.76 -4.39 27.39
C ASP A 513 -13.75 -3.77 28.37
N THR A 514 -12.74 -3.09 27.82
CA THR A 514 -11.63 -2.51 28.56
C THR A 514 -11.83 -1.09 29.06
N GLU A 515 -13.01 -0.46 28.86
CA GLU A 515 -13.28 0.87 29.42
C GLU A 515 -13.19 0.94 30.93
N ASN A 516 -13.68 -0.09 31.63
CA ASN A 516 -13.58 -0.21 33.08
C ASN A 516 -12.44 -1.14 33.52
N ALA A 517 -11.49 -1.38 32.63
CA ALA A 517 -10.31 -2.19 32.91
C ALA A 517 -9.10 -1.31 33.20
N THR A 518 -8.13 -1.86 33.93
CA THR A 518 -6.87 -1.19 34.16
C THR A 518 -5.70 -2.15 33.92
N PRO A 519 -4.70 -1.77 33.11
CA PRO A 519 -3.49 -2.56 32.95
C PRO A 519 -2.65 -2.44 34.22
N ARG A 520 -2.07 -3.56 34.66
CA ARG A 520 -1.18 -3.65 35.84
C ARG A 520 0.26 -3.98 35.48
N GLY A 521 0.55 -4.13 34.18
CA GLY A 521 1.86 -4.52 33.68
C GLY A 521 2.08 -6.03 33.70
N ASN A 522 3.29 -6.43 33.33
CA ASN A 522 3.64 -7.85 33.19
C ASN A 522 3.91 -8.48 34.56
N MET A 523 3.16 -9.53 34.91
CA MET A 523 3.32 -10.29 36.16
C MET A 523 2.75 -11.70 36.00
N SER A 524 3.03 -12.58 36.96
CA SER A 524 2.49 -13.94 36.95
C SER A 524 0.97 -13.96 37.18
N LEU A 525 0.33 -15.09 36.85
CA LEU A 525 -1.09 -15.31 37.15
C LEU A 525 -1.39 -15.17 38.65
N ASP A 526 -0.51 -15.69 39.50
CA ASP A 526 -0.67 -15.64 40.96
C ASP A 526 -0.46 -14.22 41.51
N ASP A 527 0.47 -13.45 40.96
CA ASP A 527 0.65 -12.05 41.35
C ASP A 527 -0.54 -11.19 40.93
N CYS A 528 -1.06 -11.40 39.72
CA CYS A 528 -2.26 -10.72 39.22
C CYS A 528 -3.50 -11.05 40.08
N LYS A 529 -3.63 -12.31 40.49
CA LYS A 529 -4.63 -12.77 41.44
C LYS A 529 -4.50 -12.05 42.79
N ASN A 530 -3.29 -12.02 43.36
CA ASN A 530 -3.04 -11.38 44.66
C ASN A 530 -3.30 -9.88 44.60
N LEU A 531 -2.95 -9.23 43.49
CA LEU A 531 -3.26 -7.82 43.25
C LEU A 531 -4.77 -7.58 43.26
N CYS A 532 -5.54 -8.38 42.51
CA CYS A 532 -7.00 -8.30 42.50
C CYS A 532 -7.63 -8.63 43.87
N LEU A 533 -7.03 -9.53 44.66
CA LEU A 533 -7.52 -9.83 46.00
C LEU A 533 -7.36 -8.64 46.96
N ASN A 534 -6.23 -7.96 46.88
CA ASN A 534 -5.90 -6.79 47.72
C ASN A 534 -6.71 -5.54 47.33
N ASP A 535 -7.27 -5.51 46.12
CA ASP A 535 -8.19 -4.47 45.66
C ASP A 535 -9.64 -4.92 45.88
N CYS A 536 -10.31 -4.35 46.88
CA CYS A 536 -11.71 -4.69 47.18
C CYS A 536 -12.69 -4.34 46.04
N SER A 537 -12.31 -3.45 45.13
CA SER A 537 -13.12 -3.06 43.98
C SER A 537 -12.90 -3.97 42.77
N CYS A 538 -11.84 -4.78 42.77
CA CYS A 538 -11.55 -5.72 41.68
C CYS A 538 -12.61 -6.83 41.61
N VAL A 539 -13.27 -6.93 40.47
CA VAL A 539 -14.32 -7.94 40.21
C VAL A 539 -13.83 -9.10 39.35
N ALA A 540 -12.79 -8.90 38.55
CA ALA A 540 -12.19 -9.91 37.69
C ALA A 540 -10.77 -9.53 37.27
N TYR A 541 -9.98 -10.52 36.87
CA TYR A 541 -8.67 -10.31 36.27
C TYR A 541 -8.38 -11.32 35.15
N ALA A 542 -7.42 -10.99 34.30
CA ALA A 542 -6.88 -11.87 33.27
C ALA A 542 -5.38 -11.56 33.08
N VAL A 543 -4.62 -12.54 32.56
CA VAL A 543 -3.23 -12.34 32.14
C VAL A 543 -3.13 -12.61 30.65
N ILE A 544 -2.95 -11.55 29.86
CA ILE A 544 -2.84 -11.61 28.41
C ILE A 544 -1.36 -11.68 28.05
N SER A 545 -0.90 -12.89 27.76
CA SER A 545 0.50 -13.16 27.43
C SER A 545 0.90 -12.44 26.13
N GLY A 546 2.12 -11.89 26.09
CA GLY A 546 2.70 -11.29 24.88
C GLY A 546 2.37 -9.82 24.62
N SER A 547 1.29 -9.28 25.20
CA SER A 547 0.83 -7.90 24.91
C SER A 547 0.70 -7.03 26.17
N TYR A 548 -0.18 -7.41 27.10
CA TYR A 548 -0.66 -6.51 28.16
C TYR A 548 -0.33 -6.97 29.58
N GLY A 549 0.01 -8.25 29.76
CA GLY A 549 0.23 -8.81 31.09
C GLY A 549 -1.07 -8.86 31.91
N CYS A 550 -1.00 -8.46 33.17
CA CYS A 550 -2.15 -8.46 34.08
C CYS A 550 -3.11 -7.31 33.79
N ILE A 551 -4.39 -7.64 33.67
CA ILE A 551 -5.50 -6.69 33.52
C ILE A 551 -6.52 -6.98 34.62
N THR A 552 -7.01 -5.94 35.28
CA THR A 552 -8.08 -6.04 36.28
C THR A 552 -9.29 -5.21 35.86
N TRP A 553 -10.49 -5.72 36.11
CA TRP A 553 -11.75 -5.03 35.83
C TRP A 553 -12.45 -4.59 37.11
N LEU A 554 -13.15 -3.46 37.00
CA LEU A 554 -14.03 -2.89 38.02
C LEU A 554 -15.48 -2.88 37.49
N GLY A 555 -16.45 -3.10 38.38
CA GLY A 555 -17.88 -2.99 38.05
C GLY A 555 -18.44 -4.15 37.23
N ASP A 556 -19.36 -3.84 36.31
CA ASP A 556 -20.03 -4.83 35.47
C ASP A 556 -19.13 -5.30 34.31
N LEU A 557 -19.15 -6.61 34.03
CA LEU A 557 -18.42 -7.21 32.92
C LEU A 557 -19.32 -7.22 31.67
N LEU A 558 -18.89 -6.54 30.61
CA LEU A 558 -19.68 -6.36 29.38
C LEU A 558 -19.03 -7.07 28.18
N ASP A 559 -19.84 -7.44 27.19
CA ASP A 559 -19.38 -7.94 25.89
C ASP A 559 -18.50 -9.21 25.94
N LEU A 560 -18.85 -10.16 26.81
CA LEU A 560 -18.19 -11.46 26.90
C LEU A 560 -18.74 -12.45 25.86
N ARG A 561 -17.84 -13.15 25.16
CA ARG A 561 -18.18 -14.36 24.39
C ARG A 561 -17.17 -15.47 24.60
N THR A 562 -17.61 -16.72 24.47
CA THR A 562 -16.71 -17.88 24.38
C THR A 562 -16.42 -18.27 22.93
N PHE A 563 -15.29 -18.93 22.73
CA PHE A 563 -14.95 -19.68 21.52
C PHE A 563 -14.69 -21.15 21.88
N VAL A 564 -14.70 -22.02 20.86
CA VAL A 564 -14.50 -23.46 21.07
C VAL A 564 -13.06 -23.74 21.52
N ASP A 565 -12.08 -23.26 20.76
CA ASP A 565 -10.66 -23.62 20.94
C ASP A 565 -9.72 -22.39 21.07
N GLU A 566 -10.27 -21.17 21.12
CA GLU A 566 -9.50 -19.93 21.11
C GLU A 566 -9.91 -18.96 22.24
N GLY A 567 -9.09 -17.94 22.48
CA GLY A 567 -9.36 -16.88 23.44
C GLY A 567 -8.58 -16.99 24.74
N ASP A 568 -8.87 -16.08 25.66
CA ASP A 568 -8.14 -15.94 26.91
C ASP A 568 -8.92 -16.50 28.10
N ASP A 569 -8.23 -16.77 29.20
CA ASP A 569 -8.85 -17.14 30.46
C ASP A 569 -9.18 -15.88 31.29
N LEU A 570 -10.43 -15.78 31.75
CA LEU A 570 -10.90 -14.74 32.66
C LEU A 570 -11.21 -15.33 34.04
N TYR A 571 -10.78 -14.65 35.09
CA TYR A 571 -10.99 -15.07 36.48
C TYR A 571 -11.92 -14.07 37.18
N VAL A 572 -13.17 -14.48 37.40
CA VAL A 572 -14.23 -13.63 37.97
C VAL A 572 -14.34 -13.89 39.47
N ARG A 573 -14.23 -12.84 40.29
CA ARG A 573 -14.27 -12.95 41.76
C ARG A 573 -15.65 -13.43 42.19
N LEU A 574 -15.69 -14.45 43.05
CA LEU A 574 -16.92 -14.99 43.64
C LEU A 574 -17.10 -14.45 45.06
N THR A 575 -18.33 -14.52 45.57
CA THR A 575 -18.57 -14.38 47.00
C THR A 575 -18.15 -15.67 47.70
N GLY A 576 -17.36 -15.59 48.77
CA GLY A 576 -17.04 -16.74 49.61
C GLY A 576 -18.31 -17.47 50.06
N ARG A 577 -18.21 -18.79 50.21
CA ARG A 577 -19.36 -19.65 50.57
C ARG A 577 -20.03 -19.21 51.87
#